data_AF-A0A6I7Q7W9-F1
#
_entry.id   AF-A0A6I7Q7W9-F1
#
_cell.length_a   1.000
_cell.length_b   1.000
_cell.length_c   1.000
_cell.angle_alpha   90.00
_cell.angle_beta   90.00
_cell.angle_gamma   90.00
#
_symmetry.space_group_name_H-M   'P 1'
#
loop_
_entity.id
_entity.type
_entity.pdbx_description
1 polymer ?
#
loop_
_entity_poly.entity_id
_entity_poly.type
_entity_poly.pdbx_seq_one_letter_code
_entity_poly.pdbx_strand_id
1 'polypeptide(L)'
;MGAAGKSDHAIERTLVIGRHLADRKIQYSLSTADPTRTSIARLAYMQAQRYWVERAFQAAKSELGMLDDQVQKWTAWHQQLALVLLALAFLVKERSLYQAAHPLLSSRDLRLMSMALLRNDPAAVDRRMGQWYIRHAQRRRDRERCHRIASTV
;
A
#
# COMPACT_ATOMS: atom_id res chain seq x y z
N MET A 1 30.85 17.83 0.62
CA MET A 1 30.63 19.18 0.06
C MET A 1 30.21 19.03 -1.38
N GLY A 2 28.90 18.95 -1.65
CA GLY A 2 28.34 18.98 -3.00
C GLY A 2 27.77 20.38 -3.23
N ALA A 3 28.25 21.07 -4.27
CA ALA A 3 27.82 22.41 -4.62
C ALA A 3 26.31 22.42 -4.88
N ALA A 4 25.57 23.18 -4.07
CA ALA A 4 24.20 23.55 -4.37
C ALA A 4 24.21 24.37 -5.67
N GLY A 5 23.61 23.83 -6.73
CA GLY A 5 23.48 24.53 -8.00
C GLY A 5 22.72 25.83 -7.79
N LYS A 6 23.39 26.97 -8.04
CA LYS A 6 22.75 28.29 -8.12
C LYS A 6 21.91 28.33 -9.40
N SER A 7 20.61 28.06 -9.28
CA SER A 7 19.64 28.43 -10.31
C SER A 7 19.34 29.92 -10.18
N ASP A 8 19.50 30.67 -11.26
CA ASP A 8 19.35 32.14 -11.36
C ASP A 8 17.89 32.63 -11.19
N HIS A 9 16.96 31.71 -10.94
CA HIS A 9 15.54 31.98 -10.75
C HIS A 9 15.05 31.31 -9.47
N ALA A 10 14.53 32.11 -8.53
CA ALA A 10 13.84 31.60 -7.36
C ALA A 10 12.54 30.94 -7.82
N ILE A 11 12.44 29.62 -7.65
CA ILE A 11 11.24 28.90 -8.05
C ILE A 11 10.28 28.83 -6.87
N GLU A 12 9.11 29.45 -7.03
CA GLU A 12 8.04 29.38 -6.04
C GLU A 12 7.54 27.93 -5.88
N ARG A 13 7.34 27.52 -4.64
CA ARG A 13 6.90 26.17 -4.26
C ARG A 13 5.86 26.26 -3.17
N THR A 14 4.84 25.43 -3.27
CA THR A 14 3.81 25.31 -2.24
C THR A 14 4.27 24.29 -1.20
N LEU A 15 4.40 24.72 0.06
CA LEU A 15 4.69 23.83 1.19
C LEU A 15 3.39 23.31 1.81
N VAL A 16 3.22 21.98 1.83
CA VAL A 16 2.09 21.29 2.46
C VAL A 16 2.56 20.69 3.78
N ILE A 17 1.90 21.09 4.87
CA ILE A 17 2.20 20.61 6.22
C ILE A 17 1.02 19.78 6.71
N GLY A 18 1.25 18.48 6.88
CA GLY A 18 0.29 17.53 7.44
C GLY A 18 0.64 17.21 8.89
N ARG A 19 -0.37 17.00 9.73
CA ARG A 19 -0.20 16.49 11.10
C ARG A 19 -0.98 15.20 11.27
N HIS A 20 -0.31 14.15 11.69
CA HIS A 20 -0.95 12.90 12.02
C HIS A 20 -1.65 13.01 13.38
N LEU A 21 -2.93 12.61 13.46
CA LEU A 21 -3.73 12.80 14.68
C LEU A 21 -3.27 11.90 15.84
N ALA A 22 -2.80 10.68 15.55
CA ALA A 22 -2.54 9.69 16.60
C ALA A 22 -1.20 9.92 17.33
N ASP A 23 -0.13 10.31 16.63
CA ASP A 23 1.22 10.45 17.20
C ASP A 23 1.78 11.87 17.09
N ARG A 24 0.95 12.83 16.65
CA ARG A 24 1.29 14.25 16.43
C ARG A 24 2.48 14.48 15.50
N LYS A 25 2.92 13.47 14.72
CA LYS A 25 4.02 13.64 13.77
C LYS A 25 3.63 14.62 12.67
N ILE A 26 4.56 15.51 12.35
CA ILE A 26 4.41 16.49 11.29
C ILE A 26 5.10 15.95 10.04
N GLN A 27 4.41 16.04 8.91
CA GLN A 27 4.89 15.67 7.59
C GLN A 27 4.99 16.92 6.72
N TYR A 28 6.13 17.08 6.06
CA TYR A 28 6.39 18.20 5.16
C TYR A 28 6.46 17.67 3.73
N SER A 29 5.83 18.37 2.79
CA SER A 29 5.90 18.03 1.37
C SER A 29 5.88 19.28 0.52
N LEU A 30 6.77 19.32 -0.48
CA LEU A 30 6.83 20.42 -1.44
C LEU A 30 6.05 20.04 -2.69
N SER A 31 5.24 20.96 -3.19
CA SER A 31 4.47 20.83 -4.42
C SER A 31 4.82 21.94 -5.39
N THR A 32 4.91 21.58 -6.67
CA THR A 32 5.00 22.52 -7.79
C THR A 32 3.62 22.96 -8.30
N ALA A 33 2.54 22.49 -7.67
CA ALA A 33 1.19 22.84 -8.07
C ALA A 33 0.89 24.31 -7.77
N ASP A 34 0.24 24.95 -8.74
CA ASP A 34 -0.25 26.32 -8.62
C ASP A 34 -1.31 26.39 -7.50
N PRO A 35 -1.07 27.19 -6.44
CA PRO A 35 -1.98 27.32 -5.30
C PRO A 35 -3.30 27.99 -5.66
N THR A 36 -3.38 28.74 -6.76
CA THR A 36 -4.63 29.36 -7.23
C THR A 36 -5.55 28.36 -7.94
N ARG A 37 -4.97 27.30 -8.53
CA ARG A 37 -5.69 26.27 -9.28
C ARG A 37 -5.95 25.00 -8.46
N THR A 38 -5.13 24.74 -7.45
CA THR A 38 -5.18 23.50 -6.68
C THR A 38 -5.59 23.77 -5.24
N SER A 39 -6.75 23.24 -4.85
CA SER A 39 -7.21 23.40 -3.47
C SER A 39 -6.29 22.70 -2.46
N ILE A 40 -6.22 23.26 -1.25
CA ILE A 40 -5.46 22.67 -0.13
C ILE A 40 -5.92 21.23 0.14
N ALA A 41 -7.23 20.96 0.06
CA ALA A 41 -7.78 19.62 0.23
C ALA A 41 -7.24 18.62 -0.81
N ARG A 42 -7.07 19.06 -2.06
CA ARG A 42 -6.49 18.23 -3.12
C ARG A 42 -5.01 17.95 -2.87
N LEU A 43 -4.25 18.95 -2.43
CA LEU A 43 -2.84 18.79 -2.06
C LEU A 43 -2.67 17.82 -0.87
N ALA A 44 -3.50 17.97 0.17
CA ALA A 44 -3.51 17.06 1.32
C ALA A 44 -3.89 15.64 0.90
N TYR A 45 -4.88 15.48 0.01
CA TYR A 45 -5.25 14.18 -0.55
C TYR A 45 -4.08 13.52 -1.28
N MET A 46 -3.38 14.26 -2.14
CA MET A 46 -2.20 13.77 -2.87
C MET A 46 -1.08 13.36 -1.92
N GLN A 47 -0.80 14.17 -0.90
CA GLN A 47 0.19 13.84 0.14
C GLN A 47 -0.17 12.54 0.86
N ALA A 48 -1.44 12.35 1.21
CA ALA A 48 -1.93 11.14 1.88
C ALA A 48 -1.84 9.87 1.00
N GLN A 49 -1.81 9.99 -0.33
CA GLN A 49 -1.71 8.83 -1.22
C GLN A 49 -0.38 8.07 -1.09
N ARG A 50 0.67 8.73 -0.59
CA ARG A 50 2.00 8.12 -0.40
C ARG A 50 1.93 6.83 0.43
N TYR A 51 1.08 6.80 1.46
CA TYR A 51 0.86 5.62 2.28
C TYR A 51 0.43 4.41 1.46
N TRP A 52 -0.49 4.57 0.51
CA TRP A 52 -0.98 3.47 -0.31
C TRP A 52 0.10 2.90 -1.23
N VAL A 53 0.97 3.75 -1.77
CA VAL A 53 2.13 3.33 -2.56
C VAL A 53 3.08 2.48 -1.69
N GLU A 54 3.44 2.98 -0.50
CA GLU A 54 4.32 2.25 0.43
C GLU A 54 3.72 0.90 0.85
N ARG A 55 2.41 0.84 1.10
CA ARG A 55 1.70 -0.40 1.43
C ARG A 55 1.67 -1.39 0.27
N ALA A 56 1.51 -0.92 -0.97
CA ALA A 56 1.57 -1.77 -2.15
C ALA A 56 2.97 -2.39 -2.30
N PHE A 57 4.04 -1.60 -2.17
CA PHE A 57 5.41 -2.13 -2.22
C PHE A 57 5.72 -3.06 -1.04
N GLN A 58 5.17 -2.83 0.15
CA GLN A 58 5.30 -3.76 1.26
C GLN A 58 4.65 -5.12 0.94
N ALA A 59 3.49 -5.13 0.28
CA ALA A 59 2.86 -6.35 -0.20
C ALA A 59 3.69 -7.02 -1.30
N ALA A 60 4.28 -6.27 -2.24
CA ALA A 60 5.15 -6.83 -3.26
C ALA A 60 6.36 -7.56 -2.65
N LYS A 61 6.99 -6.95 -1.64
CA LYS A 61 8.11 -7.57 -0.92
C LYS A 61 7.71 -8.83 -0.16
N SER A 62 6.66 -8.75 0.64
CA SER A 62 6.26 -9.85 1.55
C SER A 62 5.49 -10.99 0.89
N GLU A 63 4.72 -10.70 -0.15
CA GLU A 63 3.81 -11.67 -0.78
C GLU A 63 4.26 -12.09 -2.18
N LEU A 64 4.96 -11.23 -2.93
CA LEU A 64 5.30 -11.50 -4.33
C LEU A 64 6.80 -11.78 -4.56
N GLY A 65 7.61 -11.81 -3.50
CA GLY A 65 9.02 -12.15 -3.59
C GLY A 65 9.88 -11.10 -4.29
N MET A 66 9.49 -9.81 -4.21
CA MET A 66 10.22 -8.71 -4.86
C MET A 66 11.69 -8.60 -4.42
N LEU A 67 12.03 -9.07 -3.22
CA LEU A 67 13.40 -9.01 -2.66
C LEU A 67 13.96 -10.39 -2.32
N ASP A 68 13.31 -11.46 -2.80
CA ASP A 68 13.67 -12.84 -2.47
C ASP A 68 14.48 -13.51 -3.60
N ASP A 69 14.90 -12.73 -4.61
CA ASP A 69 15.76 -13.25 -5.67
C ASP A 69 17.25 -13.16 -5.37
N GLN A 70 17.99 -14.04 -6.03
CA GLN A 70 19.45 -14.10 -6.00
C GLN A 70 20.02 -13.71 -7.38
N VAL A 71 19.27 -12.92 -8.15
CA VAL A 71 19.60 -12.64 -9.55
C VAL A 71 20.59 -11.47 -9.61
N GLN A 72 21.76 -11.72 -10.20
CA GLN A 72 22.83 -10.72 -10.30
C GLN A 72 22.86 -9.98 -11.65
N LYS A 73 22.17 -10.51 -12.67
CA LYS A 73 22.13 -9.89 -14.01
C LYS A 73 21.00 -8.85 -14.08
N TRP A 74 21.34 -7.64 -14.54
CA TRP A 74 20.38 -6.54 -14.69
C TRP A 74 19.11 -6.93 -15.46
N THR A 75 19.26 -7.57 -16.62
CA THR A 75 18.12 -7.96 -17.46
C THR A 75 17.16 -8.91 -16.76
N ALA A 76 17.70 -9.90 -16.05
CA ALA A 76 16.89 -10.87 -15.33
C ALA A 76 16.21 -10.23 -14.11
N TRP A 77 16.90 -9.36 -13.38
CA TRP A 77 16.29 -8.56 -12.30
C TRP A 77 15.15 -7.67 -12.81
N HIS A 78 15.35 -6.98 -13.93
CA HIS A 78 14.34 -6.10 -14.51
C HIS A 78 13.09 -6.88 -14.98
N GLN A 79 13.27 -8.03 -15.63
CA GLN A 79 12.17 -8.89 -16.04
C GLN A 79 11.38 -9.43 -14.84
N GLN A 80 12.08 -9.87 -13.80
CA GLN A 80 11.43 -10.30 -12.57
C GLN A 80 10.64 -9.16 -11.92
N LEU A 81 11.22 -7.96 -11.83
CA LEU A 81 10.53 -6.80 -11.28
C LEU A 81 9.26 -6.48 -12.07
N ALA A 82 9.29 -6.58 -13.41
CA ALA A 82 8.11 -6.39 -14.25
C ALA A 82 6.99 -7.41 -13.94
N LEU A 83 7.34 -8.69 -13.77
CA LEU A 83 6.37 -9.73 -13.38
C LEU A 83 5.79 -9.50 -11.98
N VAL A 84 6.62 -9.09 -11.04
CA VAL A 84 6.19 -8.74 -9.67
C VAL A 84 5.24 -7.56 -9.69
N LEU A 85 5.54 -6.51 -10.46
CA LEU A 85 4.65 -5.34 -10.59
C LEU A 85 3.33 -5.69 -11.28
N LEU A 86 3.34 -6.59 -12.26
CA LEU A 86 2.11 -7.10 -12.90
C LEU A 86 1.25 -7.87 -11.90
N ALA A 87 1.84 -8.77 -11.11
CA ALA A 87 1.14 -9.50 -10.06
C ALA A 87 0.62 -8.56 -8.96
N LEU A 88 1.39 -7.51 -8.61
CA LEU A 88 0.95 -6.49 -7.66
C LEU A 88 -0.26 -5.72 -8.17
N ALA A 89 -0.25 -5.30 -9.44
CA ALA A 89 -1.37 -4.61 -10.07
C ALA A 89 -2.64 -5.49 -10.04
N PHE A 90 -2.51 -6.78 -10.32
CA PHE A 90 -3.61 -7.75 -10.17
C PHE A 90 -4.14 -7.80 -8.73
N LEU A 91 -3.28 -7.99 -7.73
CA LEU A 91 -3.72 -8.07 -6.32
C LEU A 91 -4.40 -6.78 -5.84
N VAL A 92 -3.88 -5.61 -6.23
CA VAL A 92 -4.48 -4.32 -5.87
C VAL A 92 -5.85 -4.16 -6.53
N LYS A 93 -5.99 -4.54 -7.80
CA LYS A 93 -7.27 -4.52 -8.52
C LYS A 93 -8.30 -5.42 -7.85
N GLU A 94 -7.97 -6.68 -7.60
CA GLU A 94 -8.89 -7.63 -6.95
C GLU A 94 -9.29 -7.16 -5.55
N ARG A 95 -8.33 -6.64 -4.77
CA ARG A 95 -8.63 -6.08 -3.45
C ARG A 95 -9.59 -4.89 -3.53
N SER A 96 -9.43 -4.03 -4.54
CA SER A 96 -10.33 -2.89 -4.77
C SER A 96 -11.74 -3.34 -5.17
N LEU A 97 -11.84 -4.37 -6.01
CA LEU A 97 -13.13 -4.91 -6.47
C LEU A 97 -13.93 -5.52 -5.32
N TYR A 98 -13.28 -6.29 -4.45
CA TYR A 98 -13.93 -6.98 -3.33
C TYR A 98 -13.94 -6.19 -2.03
N GLN A 99 -13.50 -4.92 -2.02
CA GLN A 99 -13.36 -4.13 -0.81
C GLN A 99 -14.68 -3.98 -0.04
N ALA A 100 -15.80 -3.84 -0.75
CA ALA A 100 -17.12 -3.67 -0.14
C ALA A 100 -17.62 -4.95 0.55
N ALA A 101 -17.49 -6.10 -0.12
CA ALA A 101 -17.91 -7.39 0.43
C ALA A 101 -16.96 -7.89 1.53
N HIS A 102 -15.67 -7.63 1.39
CA HIS A 102 -14.62 -8.15 2.25
C HIS A 102 -13.61 -7.06 2.67
N PRO A 103 -13.98 -6.18 3.61
CA PRO A 103 -13.17 -5.01 3.97
C PRO A 103 -11.81 -5.35 4.58
N LEU A 104 -11.64 -6.56 5.13
CA LEU A 104 -10.40 -7.04 5.75
C LEU A 104 -9.53 -7.89 4.81
N LEU A 105 -9.89 -8.01 3.52
CA LEU A 105 -9.23 -8.86 2.54
C LEU A 105 -7.77 -8.45 2.35
N SER A 106 -6.83 -9.30 2.76
CA SER A 106 -5.40 -8.99 2.65
C SER A 106 -4.79 -9.52 1.35
N SER A 107 -3.71 -8.91 0.88
CA SER A 107 -2.97 -9.36 -0.32
C SER A 107 -2.51 -10.82 -0.19
N ARG A 108 -2.19 -11.27 1.04
CA ARG A 108 -1.91 -12.67 1.36
C ARG A 108 -3.06 -13.61 1.05
N ASP A 109 -4.28 -13.20 1.41
CA ASP A 109 -5.49 -14.01 1.21
C ASP A 109 -5.73 -14.21 -0.29
N LEU A 110 -5.63 -13.12 -1.06
CA LEU A 110 -5.72 -13.15 -2.53
C LEU A 110 -4.63 -14.00 -3.18
N ARG A 111 -3.38 -13.90 -2.73
CA ARG A 111 -2.28 -14.75 -3.21
C ARG A 111 -2.57 -16.23 -2.97
N LEU A 112 -2.95 -16.59 -1.75
CA LEU A 112 -3.25 -17.99 -1.41
C LEU A 112 -4.48 -18.52 -2.16
N MET A 113 -5.49 -17.68 -2.40
CA MET A 113 -6.65 -18.06 -3.22
C MET A 113 -6.22 -18.28 -4.66
N SER A 114 -5.47 -17.34 -5.23
CA SER A 114 -4.96 -17.44 -6.60
C SER A 114 -4.15 -18.73 -6.78
N MET A 115 -3.28 -19.07 -5.82
CA MET A 115 -2.53 -20.33 -5.84
C MET A 115 -3.42 -21.57 -5.78
N ALA A 116 -4.49 -21.57 -4.98
CA ALA A 116 -5.41 -22.71 -4.89
C ALA A 116 -6.25 -22.87 -6.17
N LEU A 117 -6.73 -21.76 -6.72
CA LEU A 117 -7.51 -21.72 -7.96
C LEU A 117 -6.67 -22.15 -9.18
N LEU A 118 -5.44 -21.63 -9.30
CA LEU A 118 -4.52 -22.00 -10.39
C LEU A 118 -4.12 -23.48 -10.34
N ARG A 119 -4.08 -24.08 -9.15
CA ARG A 119 -3.81 -25.51 -8.97
C ARG A 119 -5.05 -26.39 -9.17
N ASN A 120 -6.23 -25.78 -9.36
CA ASN A 120 -7.51 -26.46 -9.48
C ASN A 120 -7.75 -27.47 -8.34
N ASP A 121 -7.46 -27.07 -7.10
CA ASP A 121 -7.70 -27.89 -5.89
C ASP A 121 -8.88 -27.30 -5.09
N PRO A 122 -10.11 -27.83 -5.26
CA PRO A 122 -11.29 -27.34 -4.55
C PRO A 122 -11.15 -27.46 -3.03
N ALA A 123 -10.52 -28.53 -2.54
CA ALA A 123 -10.33 -28.74 -1.12
C ALA A 123 -9.36 -27.71 -0.52
N ALA A 124 -8.34 -27.27 -1.29
CA ALA A 124 -7.50 -26.14 -0.87
C ALA A 124 -8.30 -24.84 -0.80
N VAL A 125 -9.17 -24.56 -1.76
CA VAL A 125 -10.03 -23.36 -1.73
C VAL A 125 -10.87 -23.37 -0.45
N ASP A 126 -11.57 -24.47 -0.16
CA ASP A 126 -12.43 -24.60 1.01
C ASP A 126 -11.66 -24.43 2.33
N ARG A 127 -10.52 -25.12 2.47
CA ARG A 127 -9.65 -24.96 3.65
C ARG A 127 -9.24 -23.51 3.85
N ARG A 128 -8.91 -22.82 2.76
CA ARG A 128 -8.45 -21.43 2.84
C ARG A 128 -9.60 -20.46 3.11
N MET A 129 -10.80 -20.72 2.59
CA MET A 129 -12.02 -19.98 2.93
C MET A 129 -12.33 -20.11 4.43
N GLY A 130 -12.22 -21.31 5.01
CA GLY A 130 -12.38 -21.53 6.45
C GLY A 130 -11.34 -20.77 7.28
N GLN A 131 -10.05 -20.88 6.92
CA GLN A 131 -8.97 -20.14 7.57
C GLN A 131 -9.12 -18.62 7.44
N TRP A 132 -9.68 -18.18 6.32
CA TRP A 132 -9.97 -16.78 6.06
C TRP A 132 -11.05 -16.27 7.02
N TYR A 133 -12.19 -16.94 7.13
CA TYR A 133 -13.28 -16.53 8.02
C TYR A 133 -12.81 -16.36 9.48
N ILE A 134 -12.07 -17.33 10.00
CA ILE A 134 -11.55 -17.32 11.38
C ILE A 134 -10.63 -16.11 11.60
N ARG A 135 -9.63 -15.91 10.73
CA ARG A 135 -8.68 -14.80 10.87
C ARG A 135 -9.34 -13.44 10.74
N HIS A 136 -10.33 -13.31 9.86
CA HIS A 136 -11.06 -12.04 9.69
C HIS A 136 -11.92 -11.72 10.91
N ALA A 137 -12.57 -12.73 11.50
CA ALA A 137 -13.28 -12.56 12.76
C ALA A 137 -12.34 -12.11 13.90
N GLN A 138 -11.15 -12.71 14.01
CA GLN A 138 -10.13 -12.31 14.99
C GLN A 138 -9.68 -10.85 14.77
N ARG A 139 -9.27 -10.48 13.54
CA ARG A 139 -8.86 -9.10 13.22
C ARG A 139 -9.96 -8.08 13.49
N ARG A 140 -11.22 -8.45 13.25
CA ARG A 140 -12.37 -7.58 13.53
C ARG A 140 -12.49 -7.33 15.04
N ARG A 141 -12.44 -8.39 15.86
CA ARG A 141 -12.47 -8.29 17.33
C ARG A 141 -11.31 -7.44 17.86
N ASP A 142 -10.11 -7.63 17.31
CA ASP A 142 -8.92 -6.85 17.70
C ASP A 142 -9.11 -5.36 17.37
N ARG A 143 -9.62 -5.04 16.17
CA ARG A 143 -9.89 -3.65 15.77
C ARG A 143 -10.93 -2.99 16.66
N GLU A 144 -12.02 -3.70 16.97
CA GLU A 144 -13.08 -3.24 17.87
C GLU A 144 -12.57 -3.06 19.31
N ARG A 145 -11.68 -3.95 19.77
CA ARG A 145 -11.02 -3.82 21.08
C ARG A 145 -10.12 -2.57 21.14
N CYS A 146 -9.26 -2.37 20.16
CA CYS A 146 -8.39 -1.19 20.11
C CYS A 146 -9.20 0.11 20.01
N HIS A 147 -10.29 0.11 19.23
CA HIS A 147 -11.16 1.28 19.13
C HIS A 147 -11.81 1.64 20.46
N ARG A 148 -12.32 0.65 21.22
CA ARG A 148 -12.88 0.87 22.56
C ARG A 148 -11.86 1.42 23.54
N ILE A 149 -10.62 0.94 23.51
CA ILE A 149 -9.55 1.46 24.37
C ILE A 149 -9.27 2.93 24.03
N ALA A 150 -9.16 3.25 22.74
CA ALA A 150 -8.89 4.62 22.29
C ALA A 150 -10.05 5.61 22.56
N SER A 151 -11.29 5.14 22.73
CA SER A 151 -12.44 6.00 23.06
C SER A 151 -12.66 6.19 24.57
N THR A 152 -11.96 5.43 25.42
CA THR A 152 -12.10 5.48 26.88
C THR A 152 -10.99 6.33 27.53
N VAL A 153 -10.02 6.79 26.73
CA VAL A 153 -8.90 7.67 27.11
C VAL A 153 -9.11 9.03 26.45
#